data_AF-A0A3M1GZE7-F1
#
_entry.id   AF-A0A3M1GZE7-F1
#
_cell.length_a   1.000
_cell.length_b   1.000
_cell.length_c   1.000
_cell.angle_alpha   90.00
_cell.angle_beta   90.00
_cell.angle_gamma   90.00
#
_symmetry.space_group_name_H-M   'P 1'
#
loop_
_entity.id
_entity.type
_entity.pdbx_description
1 polymer ?
#
loop_
_entity_poly.entity_id
_entity_poly.type
_entity_poly.pdbx_seq_one_letter_code
_entity_poly.pdbx_strand_id
1 'polypeptide(L)' 'MDGLEKEYRDRIAFKRVNANLGDGPAIMQEYRILGHPTLLFFDAQGQEVERRIGPQTEADVRAILESLLP' A
#
# COMPACT_ATOMS: atom_id res chain seq x y z
N MET A 1 6.26 8.47 1.89
CA MET A 1 4.83 8.22 2.12
C MET A 1 4.15 9.38 2.83
N ASP A 2 4.71 9.94 3.90
CA ASP A 2 4.01 10.90 4.76
C ASP A 2 3.43 12.14 4.03
N GLY A 3 4.07 12.63 2.97
CA GLY A 3 3.51 13.67 2.09
C GLY A 3 2.27 13.21 1.31
N LEU A 4 2.35 12.04 0.68
CA LEU A 4 1.23 11.44 -0.07
C LEU A 4 0.07 11.04 0.83
N GLU A 5 0.34 10.48 2.01
CA GLU A 5 -0.72 10.14 2.98
C GLU A 5 -1.52 11.38 3.36
N LYS A 6 -0.85 12.51 3.60
CA LYS A 6 -1.53 13.78 3.92
C LYS A 6 -2.29 14.34 2.73
N GLU A 7 -1.75 14.23 1.51
CA GLU A 7 -2.36 14.78 0.31
C GLU A 7 -3.61 14.02 -0.12
N TYR A 8 -3.58 12.69 -0.01
CA TYR A 8 -4.66 11.82 -0.48
C TYR A 8 -5.60 11.32 0.63
N ARG A 9 -5.40 11.71 1.89
CA ARG A 9 -6.16 11.22 3.07
C ARG A 9 -7.69 11.24 2.93
N ASP A 10 -8.24 12.20 2.18
CA ASP A 10 -9.69 12.36 2.04
C ASP A 10 -10.26 11.52 0.88
N ARG A 11 -9.39 10.89 0.08
CA ARG A 11 -9.74 10.12 -1.11
C ARG A 11 -9.26 8.68 -1.05
N ILE A 12 -8.17 8.40 -0.35
CA ILE A 12 -7.51 7.10 -0.27
C ILE A 12 -7.20 6.79 1.20
N ALA A 13 -7.59 5.59 1.63
CA ALA A 13 -7.23 5.07 2.94
C ALA A 13 -5.81 4.49 2.92
N PHE A 14 -4.97 4.93 3.86
CA PHE A 14 -3.63 4.39 4.06
C PHE A 14 -3.58 3.55 5.33
N LYS A 15 -3.04 2.33 5.24
CA LYS A 15 -2.82 1.45 6.39
C LYS A 15 -1.35 1.02 6.44
N ARG A 16 -0.68 1.36 7.54
CA ARG A 16 0.68 0.88 7.82
C ARG A 16 0.60 -0.37 8.68
N VAL A 17 1.27 -1.43 8.24
CA VAL A 17 1.31 -2.72 8.93
C VAL A 17 2.74 -2.98 9.35
N ASN A 18 2.95 -3.24 10.64
CA ASN A 18 4.22 -3.78 11.13
C ASN A 18 4.22 -5.29 10.89
N ALA A 19 5.10 -5.78 10.02
CA ALA A 19 5.14 -7.19 9.63
C ALA A 19 5.38 -8.18 10.79
N ASN A 20 5.97 -7.73 11.89
CA ASN A 20 6.39 -8.60 12.98
C ASN A 20 5.48 -8.54 14.22
N LEU A 21 4.51 -7.62 14.26
CA LEU A 21 3.68 -7.36 15.44
C LEU A 21 2.19 -7.34 15.08
N GLY A 22 1.33 -7.66 16.07
CA GLY A 22 -0.12 -7.67 15.89
C GLY A 22 -0.55 -8.61 14.76
N ASP A 23 -1.42 -8.13 13.88
CA ASP A 23 -1.91 -8.89 12.72
C ASP A 23 -0.87 -9.03 11.59
N GLY A 24 0.29 -8.37 11.73
CA GLY A 24 1.36 -8.35 10.73
C GLY A 24 1.75 -9.71 10.18
N PRO A 25 2.12 -10.70 11.03
CA PRO A 25 2.52 -12.02 10.56
C PRO A 25 1.44 -12.74 9.75
N ALA A 26 0.17 -12.60 10.14
CA ALA A 26 -0.96 -13.19 9.41
C ALA A 26 -1.15 -12.51 8.04
N ILE A 27 -1.09 -11.17 8.00
CA ILE A 27 -1.17 -10.39 6.75
C ILE A 27 0.00 -10.74 5.80
N MET A 28 1.22 -10.89 6.34
CA MET A 28 2.39 -11.31 5.57
C MET A 28 2.18 -12.67 4.90
N GLN A 29 1.59 -13.63 5.64
CA GLN A 29 1.29 -14.96 5.13
C GLN A 29 0.15 -14.94 4.09
N GLU A 30 -0.93 -14.22 4.38
CA GLU A 30 -2.12 -14.12 3.52
C GLU A 30 -1.77 -13.54 2.16
N TYR A 31 -1.04 -12.43 2.13
CA TYR A 31 -0.64 -11.74 0.89
C TYR A 31 0.67 -12.26 0.28
N ARG A 32 1.27 -13.29 0.91
CA ARG A 32 2.55 -13.90 0.51
C ARG A 32 3.64 -12.86 0.29
N ILE A 33 3.81 -11.97 1.25
CA ILE A 33 4.80 -10.88 1.17
C ILE A 33 6.20 -11.47 1.38
N LEU A 34 7.07 -11.31 0.39
CA LEU A 34 8.41 -11.94 0.36
C LEU A 34 9.55 -10.98 0.74
N GLY A 35 9.27 -9.68 0.90
CA GLY A 35 10.30 -8.68 1.16
C GLY A 35 9.75 -7.38 1.71
N HIS A 36 10.64 -6.58 2.30
CA HIS A 36 10.31 -5.28 2.88
C HIS A 36 11.08 -4.13 2.19
N PRO A 37 10.48 -2.93 2.07
CA PRO A 37 9.05 -2.67 2.23
C PRO A 37 8.24 -3.30 1.09
N THR A 38 6.97 -3.62 1.34
CA THR A 38 6.00 -3.99 0.29
C THR A 38 4.80 -3.06 0.39
N LEU A 39 4.38 -2.52 -0.75
CA LEU A 39 3.16 -1.72 -0.89
C LEU A 39 2.15 -2.54 -1.68
N LEU A 40 0.95 -2.68 -1.13
CA LEU A 40 -0.21 -3.30 -1.76
C LEU A 40 -1.24 -2.21 -2.01
N PHE A 41 -1.81 -2.21 -3.21
CA PHE A 41 -2.82 -1.24 -3.62
C PHE A 41 -4.12 -1.98 -3.94
N PHE A 42 -5.22 -1.42 -3.47
CA PHE A 42 -6.54 -2.01 -3.60
C PHE A 42 -7.49 -1.03 -4.27
N ASP A 43 -8.41 -1.56 -5.07
CA ASP A 43 -9.54 -0.78 -5.58
C ASP A 43 -10.63 -0.58 -4.51
N ALA A 44 -11.69 0.16 -4.88
CA ALA A 44 -12.82 0.42 -3.99
C ALA A 44 -13.65 -0.84 -3.66
N GLN A 45 -13.45 -1.95 -4.38
CA GLN A 45 -14.08 -3.25 -4.12
C GLN A 45 -13.20 -4.13 -3.22
N GLY A 46 -12.00 -3.66 -2.85
CA GLY A 46 -11.04 -4.39 -2.02
C GLY A 46 -10.23 -5.42 -2.80
N GLN A 47 -10.22 -5.37 -4.13
CA GLN A 47 -9.37 -6.24 -4.94
C GLN A 47 -7.97 -5.65 -5.03
N GLU A 48 -6.95 -6.48 -4.83
CA GLU A 48 -5.56 -6.06 -5.04
C GLU A 48 -5.32 -5.84 -6.54
N VAL A 49 -4.99 -4.60 -6.92
CA VAL A 49 -4.77 -4.22 -8.32
C VAL A 49 -3.29 -4.03 -8.65
N GLU A 50 -2.45 -3.81 -7.65
CA GLU A 50 -1.02 -3.56 -7.84
C GLU A 50 -0.21 -3.89 -6.60
N ARG A 51 1.03 -4.37 -6.79
CA ARG A 51 2.00 -4.56 -5.71
C ARG A 51 3.40 -4.08 -6.10
N ARG A 52 4.10 -3.50 -5.13
CA ARG A 52 5.49 -3.05 -5.28
C ARG A 52 6.34 -3.58 -4.14
N ILE A 53 7.43 -4.25 -4.47
CA ILE A 53 8.40 -4.79 -3.52
C ILE A 53 9.67 -3.94 -3.59
N GLY A 54 10.19 -3.55 -2.42
CA GLY A 54 11.37 -2.70 -2.31
C GLY A 54 11.03 -1.21 -2.29
N PRO A 55 12.06 -0.35 -2.14
CA PRO A 55 11.87 1.10 -2.06
C PRO A 55 11.24 1.66 -3.34
N GLN A 56 10.27 2.55 -3.17
CA GLN A 56 9.58 3.24 -4.27
C GLN A 56 9.84 4.73 -4.21
N THR A 57 9.88 5.39 -5.36
CA THR A 57 9.91 6.86 -5.41
C THR A 57 8.53 7.43 -5.12
N GLU A 58 8.45 8.69 -4.71
CA GLU A 58 7.16 9.36 -4.52
C GLU A 58 6.37 9.45 -5.83
N ALA A 59 7.04 9.72 -6.94
CA ALA A 59 6.42 9.84 -8.26
C ALA A 59 5.76 8.52 -8.69
N ASP A 60 6.43 7.39 -8.47
CA ASP A 60 5.88 6.08 -8.84
C ASP A 60 4.63 5.75 -8.02
N VAL A 61 4.67 6.00 -6.71
CA VAL A 61 3.51 5.77 -5.84
C VAL A 61 2.37 6.72 -6.21
N ARG A 62 2.66 8.00 -6.48
CA ARG A 62 1.67 8.99 -6.90
C ARG A 62 0.93 8.56 -8.16
N ALA A 63 1.65 8.10 -9.18
CA ALA A 63 1.05 7.64 -10.43
C ALA A 63 0.08 6.46 -10.21
N ILE A 64 0.39 5.55 -9.29
CA ILE A 64 -0.51 4.45 -8.92
C ILE A 64 -1.72 4.99 -8.15
N LEU A 65 -1.53 5.90 -7.19
CA LEU A 65 -2.66 6.47 -6.45
C LEU A 65 -3.63 7.20 -7.38
N GLU A 66 -3.13 7.93 -8.36
CA GLU A 66 -3.93 8.63 -9.36
C GLU A 66 -4.73 7.69 -10.26
N SER A 67 -4.21 6.49 -10.58
CA SER A 67 -4.94 5.51 -11.38
C SER A 67 -6.07 4.80 -10.62
N LEU A 68 -6.09 4.88 -9.29
CA LEU A 68 -7.14 4.31 -8.44
C LEU A 68 -8.32 5.27 -8.22
N LEU A 69 -8.16 6.53 -8.59
CA LEU A 69 -9.17 7.55 -8.40
C LEU A 69 -10.13 7.57 -9.60
N PRO A 70 -11.44 7.78 -9.35
CA PRO A 70 -12.41 7.94 -10.43
C PRO A 70 -12.21 9.22 -11.24
#